data_AF-A0A3E1DYV1-F1
#
_entry.id   AF-A0A3E1DYV1-F1
#
_cell.length_a   1.000
_cell.length_b   1.000
_cell.length_c   1.000
_cell.angle_alpha   90.00
_cell.angle_beta   90.00
_cell.angle_gamma   90.00
#
_symmetry.space_group_name_H-M   'P 1'
#
loop_
_entity.id
_entity.type
_entity.pdbx_description
1 polymer ?
#
loop_
_entity_poly.entity_id
_entity_poly.type
_entity_poly.pdbx_seq_one_letter_code
_entity_poly.pdbx_strand_id
1 'polypeptide(L)'
;KVSDKGATMRLGSYECALTPGTHAAKAYGTPTVRERHRHRYEVNNAYVDQLKKAGMVISGINPRRNLVEIIELKDHPWFVAVQFHPEFQSKPNRAHPLFAAFIAATIKNQPRRGKRRGK
;
A
#
# COMPACT_ATOMS: atom_id res chain seq x y z
N LYS A 1 21.73 26.92 -3.83
CA LYS A 1 20.32 26.54 -4.12
C LYS A 1 19.83 25.67 -2.96
N VAL A 2 18.81 26.11 -2.24
CA VAL A 2 18.22 25.29 -1.16
C VAL A 2 17.44 24.18 -1.84
N SER A 3 17.96 22.95 -1.80
CA SER A 3 17.20 21.74 -2.12
C SER A 3 16.08 21.63 -1.08
N ASP A 4 14.85 21.33 -1.53
CA ASP A 4 13.67 21.16 -0.69
C ASP A 4 14.03 20.52 0.65
N LYS A 5 13.94 21.30 1.74
CA LYS A 5 14.12 20.78 3.08
C LYS A 5 12.97 19.80 3.30
N GLY A 6 13.27 18.50 3.39
CA GLY A 6 12.30 17.49 3.84
C GLY A 6 11.63 17.93 5.16
N ALA A 7 10.44 17.38 5.43
CA ALA A 7 9.50 17.75 6.51
C ALA A 7 8.41 18.80 6.18
N THR A 8 8.23 19.17 4.92
CA THR A 8 7.02 19.90 4.48
C THR A 8 5.79 18.98 4.57
N MET A 9 4.70 19.47 5.18
CA MET A 9 3.43 18.73 5.26
C MET A 9 2.94 18.26 3.89
N ARG A 10 2.83 16.94 3.70
CA ARG A 10 2.12 16.36 2.55
C ARG A 10 0.64 16.29 2.88
N LEU A 11 -0.10 17.26 2.35
CA LEU A 11 -1.54 17.34 2.46
C LEU A 11 -2.17 17.23 1.06
N GLY A 12 -3.19 16.38 0.92
CA GLY A 12 -3.95 16.27 -0.34
C GLY A 12 -3.56 15.07 -1.20
N SER A 13 -3.92 15.11 -2.48
CA SER A 13 -3.83 13.96 -3.39
C SER A 13 -2.49 13.91 -4.14
N TYR A 14 -1.72 12.84 -3.93
CA TYR A 14 -0.43 12.60 -4.58
C TYR A 14 -0.46 11.33 -5.42
N GLU A 15 0.34 11.33 -6.48
CA GLU A 15 0.50 10.20 -7.39
C GLU A 15 1.38 9.10 -6.76
N CYS A 16 0.99 7.84 -6.98
CA CYS A 16 1.72 6.65 -6.57
C CYS A 16 1.79 5.68 -7.76
N ALA A 17 3.00 5.44 -8.26
CA ALA A 17 3.27 4.42 -9.27
C ALA A 17 3.40 3.06 -8.59
N LEU A 18 2.65 2.08 -9.08
CA LEU A 18 2.57 0.75 -8.48
C LEU A 18 3.54 -0.21 -9.17
N THR A 19 4.25 -1.01 -8.37
CA THR A 19 5.19 -2.01 -8.89
C THR A 19 4.41 -3.23 -9.39
N PRO A 20 4.56 -3.64 -10.66
CA PRO A 20 3.85 -4.80 -11.21
C PRO A 20 4.07 -6.08 -10.40
N GLY A 21 3.06 -6.95 -10.36
CA GLY A 21 3.12 -8.24 -9.67
C GLY A 21 2.84 -8.21 -8.16
N THR A 22 2.88 -7.03 -7.54
CA THR A 22 2.61 -6.81 -6.11
C THR A 22 1.13 -6.95 -5.75
N HIS A 23 0.81 -7.09 -4.46
CA HIS A 23 -0.58 -7.10 -4.01
C HIS A 23 -1.29 -5.79 -4.29
N ALA A 24 -0.62 -4.65 -4.07
CA ALA A 24 -1.17 -3.34 -4.36
C ALA A 24 -1.52 -3.18 -5.84
N ALA A 25 -0.60 -3.51 -6.77
CA ALA A 25 -0.85 -3.42 -8.19
C ALA A 25 -2.04 -4.29 -8.65
N LYS A 26 -2.15 -5.51 -8.11
CA LYS A 26 -3.28 -6.41 -8.39
C LYS A 26 -4.60 -5.88 -7.82
N ALA A 27 -4.57 -5.30 -6.62
CA ALA A 27 -5.77 -4.77 -5.98
C ALA A 27 -6.33 -3.57 -6.75
N TYR A 28 -5.47 -2.61 -7.12
CA TYR A 28 -5.91 -1.42 -7.85
C TYR A 28 -6.22 -1.70 -9.33
N GLY A 29 -5.53 -2.66 -9.97
CA GLY A 29 -5.74 -3.00 -11.38
C GLY A 29 -5.25 -1.94 -12.37
N THR A 30 -4.46 -0.96 -11.91
CA THR A 30 -3.88 0.11 -12.72
C THR A 30 -2.39 0.28 -12.38
N PRO A 31 -1.56 0.82 -13.30
CA PRO A 31 -0.14 1.04 -13.02
C PRO A 31 0.12 2.25 -12.10
N THR A 32 -0.86 3.14 -11.93
CA THR A 32 -0.71 4.38 -11.18
C THR A 32 -2.03 4.79 -10.55
N VAL A 33 -1.95 5.35 -9.34
CA VAL A 33 -3.10 5.81 -8.55
C VAL A 33 -2.83 7.17 -7.93
N ARG A 34 -3.88 7.81 -7.41
CA ARG A 34 -3.76 9.07 -6.67
C ARG A 34 -4.42 8.97 -5.31
N GLU A 35 -3.66 9.21 -4.25
CA GLU A 35 -4.09 8.96 -2.88
C GLU A 35 -3.94 10.15 -1.95
N ARG A 36 -4.73 10.21 -0.88
CA ARG A 36 -4.75 11.35 0.04
C ARG A 36 -3.76 11.17 1.19
N HIS A 37 -2.85 12.13 1.33
CA HIS A 37 -1.83 12.14 2.39
C HIS A 37 -2.13 13.20 3.44
N ARG A 38 -1.68 12.93 4.67
CA ARG A 38 -1.62 13.88 5.78
C ARG A 38 -0.49 13.52 6.74
N HIS A 39 0.75 13.57 6.27
CA HIS A 39 1.95 13.30 7.08
C HIS A 39 3.10 14.24 6.73
N ARG A 40 4.14 14.26 7.56
CA ARG A 40 5.38 15.05 7.35
C ARG A 40 6.63 14.19 7.22
N TYR A 41 6.63 13.04 7.90
CA TYR A 41 7.74 12.11 7.87
C TYR A 41 7.61 11.20 6.65
N GLU A 42 8.76 11.00 6.01
CA GLU A 42 8.91 10.14 4.85
C GLU A 42 9.96 9.07 5.17
N VAL A 43 9.94 7.98 4.39
CA VAL A 43 11.00 6.98 4.48
C VAL A 43 12.33 7.60 4.05
N ASN A 44 13.38 7.37 4.82
CA ASN A 44 14.73 7.78 4.42
C ASN A 44 15.26 6.82 3.35
N ASN A 45 15.39 7.32 2.13
CA ASN A 45 15.84 6.54 0.97
C ASN A 45 17.22 5.89 1.16
N ALA A 46 18.08 6.42 2.03
CA ALA A 46 19.37 5.80 2.36
C ALA A 46 19.24 4.38 2.94
N TYR A 47 18.08 4.04 3.53
CA TYR A 47 17.82 2.73 4.14
C TYR A 47 16.99 1.78 3.26
N VAL A 48 16.46 2.24 2.12
CA VAL A 48 15.53 1.45 1.30
C VAL A 48 16.15 0.14 0.82
N ASP A 49 17.41 0.17 0.40
CA ASP A 49 18.08 -1.05 -0.07
C ASP A 49 18.34 -2.06 1.06
N GLN A 50 18.61 -1.58 2.29
CA GLN A 50 18.72 -2.45 3.46
C GLN A 50 17.37 -3.09 3.78
N LEU A 51 16.27 -2.32 3.74
CA LEU A 51 14.93 -2.84 3.97
C LEU A 51 14.53 -3.88 2.92
N LYS A 52 14.87 -3.64 1.65
CA LYS A 52 14.66 -4.59 0.55
C LYS A 52 15.41 -5.90 0.78
N LYS A 53 16.68 -5.84 1.17
CA LYS A 53 17.49 -7.03 1.51
C LYS A 53 16.89 -7.82 2.67
N ALA A 54 16.21 -7.16 3.60
CA ALA A 54 15.53 -7.79 4.73
C ALA A 54 14.13 -8.36 4.37
N GLY A 55 13.72 -8.33 3.10
CA GLY A 55 12.44 -8.91 2.65
C GLY A 55 11.30 -7.91 2.47
N MET A 56 11.55 -6.61 2.61
CA MET A 56 10.55 -5.59 2.30
C MET A 56 10.44 -5.36 0.80
N VAL A 57 9.21 -5.35 0.29
CA VAL A 57 8.93 -4.99 -1.11
C VAL A 57 8.42 -3.56 -1.14
N ILE A 58 9.07 -2.69 -1.92
CA ILE A 58 8.55 -1.34 -2.18
C ILE A 58 7.55 -1.46 -3.32
N SER A 59 6.26 -1.54 -3.01
CA SER A 59 5.22 -1.78 -4.00
C SER A 59 4.58 -0.52 -4.56
N GLY A 60 4.86 0.65 -3.98
CA GLY A 60 4.39 1.94 -4.49
C GLY A 60 5.37 3.07 -4.20
N ILE A 61 5.63 3.90 -5.21
CA ILE A 61 6.56 5.06 -5.12
C ILE A 61 5.91 6.29 -5.74
N ASN A 62 6.13 7.46 -5.15
CA ASN A 62 5.85 8.73 -5.80
C ASN A 62 6.85 8.99 -6.94
N PRO A 63 6.43 9.01 -8.22
CA PRO A 63 7.37 9.07 -9.34
C PRO A 63 8.12 10.41 -9.43
N ARG A 64 7.55 11.51 -8.88
CA ARG A 64 8.17 12.84 -8.93
C ARG A 64 9.18 13.06 -7.81
N ARG A 65 8.90 12.55 -6.62
CA ARG A 65 9.68 12.82 -5.41
C ARG A 65 10.51 11.63 -4.94
N ASN A 66 10.36 10.48 -5.59
CA ASN A 66 10.99 9.22 -5.21
C ASN A 66 10.76 8.87 -3.73
N LEU A 67 9.51 9.00 -3.27
CA LEU A 67 9.10 8.69 -1.90
C LEU A 67 8.38 7.34 -1.86
N VAL A 68 8.68 6.53 -0.86
CA VAL A 68 7.98 5.26 -0.63
C VAL A 68 6.56 5.54 -0.13
N GLU A 69 5.56 5.02 -0.85
CA GLU A 69 4.14 5.21 -0.53
C GLU A 69 3.47 3.93 -0.04
N ILE A 70 3.90 2.79 -0.58
CA ILE A 70 3.36 1.46 -0.26
C ILE A 70 4.51 0.47 -0.07
N ILE A 71 4.42 -0.31 1.00
CA ILE A 71 5.32 -1.43 1.28
C ILE A 71 4.53 -2.72 1.46
N GLU A 72 5.17 -3.83 1.14
CA GLU A 72 4.69 -5.19 1.37
C GLU A 72 5.80 -6.01 2.04
N LEU A 73 5.44 -7.15 2.64
CA LEU A 73 6.41 -8.12 3.14
C LEU A 73 6.40 -9.35 2.24
N LYS A 74 7.58 -9.76 1.80
CA LYS A 74 7.76 -11.03 1.10
C LYS A 74 7.33 -12.18 2.00
N ASP A 75 6.76 -13.22 1.39
CA ASP A 75 6.38 -14.48 2.05
C ASP A 75 5.24 -14.38 3.10
N HIS A 76 4.63 -13.19 3.26
CA HIS A 76 3.39 -13.03 4.04
C HIS A 76 2.15 -13.19 3.13
N PRO A 77 1.10 -13.94 3.54
CA PRO A 77 -0.06 -14.22 2.68
C PRO A 77 -0.78 -12.97 2.16
N TRP A 78 -0.79 -11.91 2.97
CA TRP A 78 -1.23 -10.57 2.60
C TRP A 78 -0.70 -9.55 3.60
N PHE A 79 0.33 -8.78 3.22
CA PHE A 79 0.81 -7.64 4.02
C PHE A 79 0.97 -6.44 3.10
N VAL A 80 0.17 -5.40 3.31
CA VAL A 80 0.23 -4.14 2.57
C VAL A 80 0.12 -3.01 3.58
N ALA A 81 1.10 -2.12 3.60
CA ALA A 81 1.08 -0.92 4.44
C ALA A 81 1.29 0.32 3.56
N VAL A 82 0.56 1.39 3.88
CA VAL A 82 0.47 2.61 3.07
C VAL A 82 0.74 3.84 3.94
N GLN A 83 1.32 4.89 3.34
CA GLN A 83 1.47 6.21 3.98
C GLN A 83 0.24 7.12 3.83
N PHE A 84 -0.59 6.85 2.83
CA PHE A 84 -1.82 7.59 2.56
C PHE A 84 -3.03 7.01 3.32
N HIS A 85 -4.17 7.69 3.18
CA HIS A 85 -5.44 7.39 3.82
C HIS A 85 -6.47 6.83 2.81
N PRO A 86 -6.45 5.51 2.52
CA PRO A 86 -7.40 4.89 1.59
C PRO A 86 -8.87 4.99 2.09
N GLU A 87 -9.08 5.15 3.39
CA GLU A 87 -10.38 5.34 4.02
C GLU A 87 -11.13 6.55 3.50
N PHE A 88 -10.43 7.63 3.12
CA PHE A 88 -11.09 8.83 2.59
C PHE A 88 -11.63 8.65 1.17
N GLN A 89 -11.24 7.59 0.46
CA GLN A 89 -11.70 7.30 -0.90
C GLN A 89 -12.68 6.11 -0.98
N SER A 90 -12.84 5.37 0.13
CA SER A 90 -13.81 4.28 0.22
C SER A 90 -15.24 4.83 0.29
N LYS A 91 -16.17 4.20 -0.43
CA LYS A 91 -17.61 4.53 -0.40
C LYS A 91 -18.45 3.28 -0.11
N PRO A 92 -19.65 3.40 0.48
CA PRO A 92 -20.51 2.24 0.77
C PRO A 92 -20.80 1.36 -0.46
N ASN A 93 -21.02 1.96 -1.62
CA ASN A 93 -21.29 1.26 -2.88
C ASN A 93 -20.03 1.02 -3.74
N ARG A 94 -18.86 1.44 -3.26
CA ARG A 94 -17.59 1.30 -3.97
C ARG A 94 -16.46 1.28 -2.95
N ALA A 95 -16.26 0.11 -2.34
CA ALA A 95 -15.19 -0.10 -1.39
C ALA A 95 -13.83 0.21 -2.02
N HIS A 96 -12.93 0.79 -1.23
CA HIS A 96 -11.57 1.03 -1.69
C HIS A 96 -10.87 -0.30 -2.05
N PRO A 97 -10.12 -0.37 -3.18
CA PRO A 97 -9.57 -1.63 -3.66
C PRO A 97 -8.68 -2.37 -2.65
N LEU A 98 -7.83 -1.64 -1.90
CA LEU A 98 -7.00 -2.25 -0.86
C LEU A 98 -7.82 -2.90 0.27
N PHE A 99 -8.96 -2.33 0.66
CA PHE A 99 -9.82 -2.93 1.68
C PHE A 99 -10.55 -4.16 1.14
N ALA A 100 -11.12 -4.07 -0.06
CA ALA A 100 -11.76 -5.21 -0.70
C ALA A 100 -10.80 -6.39 -0.86
N ALA A 101 -9.57 -6.11 -1.30
CA ALA A 101 -8.54 -7.12 -1.48
C ALA A 101 -8.03 -7.69 -0.14
N PHE A 102 -7.91 -6.86 0.91
CA PHE A 102 -7.60 -7.35 2.26
C PHE A 102 -8.66 -8.33 2.76
N ILE A 103 -9.96 -8.00 2.66
CA ILE A 103 -11.05 -8.91 3.05
C ILE A 103 -11.04 -10.19 2.20
N ALA A 104 -10.82 -10.08 0.89
CA ALA A 104 -10.69 -11.27 0.04
C ALA A 104 -9.54 -12.19 0.49
N ALA A 105 -8.40 -11.59 0.88
CA ALA A 105 -7.27 -12.33 1.40
C ALA A 105 -7.54 -12.96 2.77
N THR A 106 -8.29 -12.30 3.67
CA THR A 106 -8.66 -12.89 4.96
C THR A 106 -9.61 -14.07 4.79
N ILE A 107 -10.60 -13.98 3.87
CA ILE A 107 -11.50 -15.09 3.55
C ILE A 107 -10.71 -16.27 2.98
N LYS A 108 -9.77 -16.03 2.07
CA LYS A 108 -8.92 -17.08 1.48
C LYS A 108 -8.03 -17.78 2.53
N ASN A 109 -7.55 -17.03 3.51
CA ASN A 109 -6.69 -17.54 4.59
C ASN A 109 -7.49 -18.14 5.76
N GLN A 110 -8.83 -18.14 5.72
CA GLN A 110 -9.59 -18.86 6.75
C GLN A 110 -9.28 -20.36 6.65
N PRO A 111 -8.94 -21.02 7.77
CA PRO A 111 -8.93 -22.47 7.83
C PRO A 111 -10.29 -22.95 7.36
N ARG A 112 -10.33 -23.97 6.50
CA ARG A 112 -11.59 -24.61 6.12
C ARG A 112 -12.30 -25.03 7.40
N ARG A 113 -13.33 -24.29 7.81
CA ARG A 113 -14.27 -24.77 8.82
C ARG A 113 -14.83 -26.06 8.24
N GLY A 114 -14.47 -27.19 8.85
CA GLY A 114 -15.07 -28.48 8.51
C GLY A 114 -16.58 -28.28 8.48
N LYS A 115 -17.23 -28.77 7.40
CA LYS A 115 -18.69 -28.68 7.21
C LYS A 115 -19.34 -28.92 8.57
N ARG A 116 -20.06 -27.92 9.11
CA ARG A 116 -20.98 -28.15 10.22
C ARG A 116 -21.87 -29.29 9.76
N ARG A 117 -21.70 -30.47 10.35
CA ARG A 117 -22.59 -31.61 10.13
C ARG A 117 -24.00 -31.08 10.39
N GLY A 118 -24.84 -31.17 9.36
CA GLY A 118 -26.22 -30.69 9.41
C GLY A 118 -26.97 -31.32 10.59
N LYS A 119 -27.94 -30.58 11.12
CA LYS A 119 -29.10 -31.18 11.75
C LYS A 119 -30.08 -31.56 10.65
#